data_AF-L2FPF0-F1
#
_entry.id   AF-L2FPF0-F1
#
_cell.length_a   1.000
_cell.length_b   1.000
_cell.length_c   1.000
_cell.angle_alpha   90.00
_cell.angle_beta   90.00
_cell.angle_gamma   90.00
#
_symmetry.space_group_name_H-M   'P 1'
#
loop_
_entity.id
_entity.type
_entity.pdbx_description
1 polymer ?
#
loop_
_entity_poly.entity_id
_entity_poly.type
_entity_poly.pdbx_seq_one_letter_code
_entity_poly.pdbx_strand_id
1 'polypeptide(L)'
;MAPAMTASSFSSGRPAFPLQLSPTALKSSFAQTEIPSPRKLAKQEQNLCLPAQDNLFINKSDQDFWAVRCAETLDSLMKAAGSYTPAQRAAHLQLVSELVIPSLGPHPTSAPIKPLLTADGSPFEPSWNITDSGASSIRFSFEPLGRHGGTENDPFAQKMIPALLPALRSLGDKVDTRWFEQFASALFLNEAETKVALERLGPGHRAPTAFLAFDLDGGKAVFKTYFFPVLKHIATGASTEIVTFDAIRSLSPGGERLKPAADVTEEYFKNCPFPIPVEMIALDCIDPAAGARVKVYARTSSNAFNVVRQVVTLGGQINDEATLKGLEEMRSMWHLLHNEPEPYGDDFDKKPKVWDILHKGICYGFELKPGSKWPEVKSYVPLWQYADNDAVIAANLAKAFKSRGWPVAESYESDLPKCFPRSDLNRATGTHSYISFAFSEKKGAYLTIYYSIKPSDSVPAL
;
A
#
# COMPACT_ATOMS: atom_id res chain seq x y z
N MET A 1 -55.01 -31.25 -6.14
CA MET A 1 -55.93 -30.12 -5.89
C MET A 1 -55.50 -29.47 -4.59
N ALA A 2 -54.78 -28.35 -4.69
CA ALA A 2 -54.37 -27.52 -3.56
C ALA A 2 -54.75 -26.07 -3.94
N PRO A 3 -55.24 -25.27 -2.98
CA PRO A 3 -55.86 -23.99 -3.29
C PRO A 3 -54.83 -22.88 -3.48
N ALA A 4 -55.14 -21.98 -4.42
CA ALA A 4 -54.46 -20.72 -4.65
C ALA A 4 -54.90 -19.64 -3.64
N MET A 5 -54.10 -18.57 -3.58
CA MET A 5 -54.26 -17.20 -3.03
C MET A 5 -52.94 -16.86 -2.30
N THR A 6 -52.20 -15.78 -2.52
CA THR A 6 -52.35 -14.50 -3.24
C THR A 6 -50.96 -13.88 -3.31
N ALA A 7 -50.61 -13.26 -4.45
CA ALA A 7 -49.38 -12.50 -4.61
C ALA A 7 -49.43 -11.19 -3.81
N SER A 8 -48.38 -10.89 -3.04
CA SER A 8 -48.10 -9.53 -2.57
C SER A 8 -46.81 -9.05 -3.22
N SER A 9 -46.93 -7.95 -3.96
CA SER A 9 -45.84 -7.20 -4.56
C SER A 9 -45.19 -6.33 -3.49
N PHE A 10 -43.98 -6.67 -3.05
CA PHE A 10 -43.14 -5.74 -2.31
C PHE A 10 -42.19 -5.04 -3.28
N SER A 11 -42.47 -3.77 -3.57
CA SER A 11 -41.49 -2.87 -4.17
C SER A 11 -40.45 -2.48 -3.11
N SER A 12 -39.22 -2.97 -3.23
CA SER A 12 -38.09 -2.46 -2.45
C SER A 12 -37.50 -1.24 -3.14
N GLY A 13 -38.15 -0.08 -2.99
CA GLY A 13 -37.51 1.20 -3.25
C GLY A 13 -36.50 1.49 -2.14
N ARG A 14 -35.20 1.27 -2.39
CA ARG A 14 -34.13 1.86 -1.56
C ARG A 14 -34.01 3.34 -1.96
N PRO A 15 -34.00 4.30 -1.01
CA PRO A 15 -33.68 5.66 -1.36
C PRO A 15 -32.20 5.75 -1.75
N ALA A 16 -31.92 6.44 -2.87
CA ALA A 16 -30.58 6.91 -3.17
C ALA A 16 -30.15 7.85 -2.05
N PHE A 17 -29.06 7.56 -1.34
CA PHE A 17 -28.41 8.52 -0.46
C PHE A 17 -27.72 9.57 -1.34
N PRO A 18 -28.18 10.84 -1.37
CA PRO A 18 -27.34 11.90 -1.88
C PRO A 18 -26.43 12.31 -0.72
N LEU A 19 -25.13 12.02 -0.82
CA LEU A 19 -24.12 12.73 -0.03
C LEU A 19 -24.09 14.20 -0.49
N GLN A 20 -25.07 14.99 -0.06
CA GLN A 20 -25.02 16.45 -0.12
C GLN A 20 -24.10 16.92 1.00
N LEU A 21 -22.79 16.99 0.71
CA LEU A 21 -21.87 17.79 1.51
C LEU A 21 -22.26 19.26 1.30
N SER A 22 -22.75 19.92 2.34
CA SER A 22 -23.14 21.33 2.25
C SER A 22 -21.89 22.21 2.02
N PRO A 23 -21.93 23.20 1.11
CA PRO A 23 -20.79 24.09 0.85
C PRO A 23 -20.36 24.91 2.08
N THR A 24 -21.23 25.01 3.08
CA THR A 24 -21.08 25.93 4.22
C THR A 24 -20.29 25.32 5.38
N ALA A 25 -20.03 24.01 5.39
CA ALA A 25 -19.20 23.37 6.42
C ALA A 25 -17.68 23.46 6.15
N LEU A 26 -17.27 24.04 5.02
CA LEU A 26 -15.88 24.11 4.53
C LEU A 26 -15.07 25.32 5.03
N LYS A 27 -15.58 26.11 5.99
CA LYS A 27 -14.84 27.25 6.56
C LYS A 27 -14.48 27.02 8.02
N SER A 28 -13.47 26.18 8.26
CA SER A 28 -12.86 26.08 9.59
C SER A 28 -11.43 25.51 9.52
N SER A 29 -10.48 26.40 9.82
CA SER A 29 -9.07 26.20 10.19
C SER A 29 -8.18 25.30 9.33
N PHE A 30 -7.80 25.79 8.14
CA PHE A 30 -6.43 25.66 7.66
C PHE A 30 -5.94 27.04 7.23
N ALA A 31 -4.66 27.33 7.47
CA ALA A 31 -3.99 28.36 6.69
C ALA A 31 -4.16 27.96 5.22
N GLN A 32 -4.82 28.83 4.45
CA GLN A 32 -5.12 28.62 3.03
C GLN A 32 -3.81 28.45 2.25
N THR A 33 -3.34 27.21 2.14
CA THR A 33 -2.71 26.74 0.91
C THR A 33 -3.80 25.91 0.23
N GLU A 34 -4.58 26.56 -0.64
CA GLU A 34 -5.41 25.80 -1.58
C GLU A 34 -4.45 24.92 -2.36
N ILE A 35 -4.43 23.61 -2.10
CA ILE A 35 -3.78 22.65 -2.97
C ILE A 35 -4.51 22.80 -4.31
N PRO A 36 -3.90 23.37 -5.37
CA PRO A 36 -4.56 23.38 -6.66
C PRO A 36 -4.66 21.93 -7.10
N SER A 37 -5.89 21.45 -7.31
CA SER A 37 -6.09 20.10 -7.84
C SER A 37 -5.23 19.91 -9.11
N PRO A 38 -4.75 18.69 -9.40
CA PRO A 38 -4.07 18.37 -10.66
C PRO A 38 -4.82 18.89 -11.90
N ARG A 39 -6.16 19.00 -11.84
CA ARG A 39 -6.97 19.67 -12.87
C ARG A 39 -6.78 21.18 -12.95
N LYS A 40 -6.72 21.88 -11.80
CA LYS A 40 -6.38 23.32 -11.77
C LYS A 40 -4.96 23.54 -12.31
N LEU A 41 -4.01 22.67 -11.95
CA LEU A 41 -2.64 22.69 -12.45
C LEU A 41 -2.57 22.42 -13.96
N ALA A 42 -3.23 21.37 -14.45
CA ALA A 42 -3.31 21.06 -15.87
C ALA A 42 -4.00 22.18 -16.69
N LYS A 43 -5.00 22.85 -16.10
CA LYS A 43 -5.65 24.03 -16.72
C LYS A 43 -4.72 25.25 -16.73
N GLN A 44 -3.90 25.43 -15.70
CA GLN A 44 -2.84 26.45 -15.70
C GLN A 44 -1.74 26.14 -16.74
N GLU A 45 -1.38 24.87 -16.93
CA GLU A 45 -0.45 24.44 -17.97
C GLU A 45 -1.00 24.64 -19.39
N GLN A 46 -2.30 24.41 -19.62
CA GLN A 46 -2.97 24.77 -20.88
C GLN A 46 -2.92 26.28 -21.17
N ASN A 47 -2.99 27.12 -20.14
CA ASN A 47 -2.86 28.58 -20.28
C ASN A 47 -1.43 29.02 -20.60
N LEU A 48 -0.42 28.14 -20.50
CA LEU A 48 0.99 28.42 -20.78
C LEU A 48 1.42 28.06 -22.22
N CYS A 49 0.48 27.74 -23.13
CA CYS A 49 0.78 27.36 -24.53
C CYS A 49 1.80 26.20 -24.64
N LEU A 50 1.84 25.30 -23.66
CA LEU A 50 2.56 24.04 -23.78
C LEU A 50 1.77 23.12 -24.75
N PRO A 51 2.45 22.32 -25.59
CA PRO A 51 1.76 21.38 -26.49
C PRO A 51 0.77 20.55 -25.67
N ALA A 52 -0.43 20.34 -26.23
CA ALA A 52 -1.51 19.62 -25.56
C ALA A 52 -0.97 18.26 -25.09
N GLN A 53 -0.68 18.13 -23.81
CA GLN A 53 -0.51 16.82 -23.22
C GLN A 53 -1.84 16.11 -23.43
N ASP A 54 -1.82 14.96 -24.11
CA ASP A 54 -2.95 14.04 -24.13
C ASP A 54 -3.54 13.98 -22.73
N ASN A 55 -4.87 14.10 -22.61
CA ASN A 55 -5.52 14.29 -21.32
C ASN A 55 -5.19 13.11 -20.39
N LEU A 56 -4.15 13.27 -19.58
CA LEU A 56 -3.49 12.20 -18.83
C LEU A 56 -4.41 11.65 -17.74
N PHE A 57 -5.37 12.46 -17.29
CA PHE A 57 -6.36 12.11 -16.29
C PHE A 57 -7.59 11.43 -16.91
N ILE A 58 -8.23 10.58 -16.10
CA ILE A 58 -9.38 9.78 -16.51
C ILE A 58 -10.68 10.60 -16.63
N ASN A 59 -11.66 10.07 -17.33
CA ASN A 59 -12.95 10.74 -17.56
C ASN A 59 -13.76 10.84 -16.26
N LYS A 60 -14.73 11.76 -16.23
CA LYS A 60 -15.58 11.97 -15.06
C LYS A 60 -16.34 10.72 -14.61
N SER A 61 -16.83 9.89 -15.55
CA SER A 61 -17.50 8.63 -15.24
C SER A 61 -16.60 7.64 -14.47
N ASP A 62 -15.33 7.52 -14.89
CA ASP A 62 -14.35 6.67 -14.20
C ASP A 62 -14.03 7.23 -12.81
N GLN A 63 -13.96 8.55 -12.67
CA GLN A 63 -13.75 9.20 -11.38
C GLN A 63 -14.93 8.99 -10.43
N ASP A 64 -16.16 9.08 -10.91
CA ASP A 64 -17.36 8.87 -10.09
C ASP A 64 -17.42 7.42 -9.58
N PHE A 65 -17.02 6.46 -10.42
CA PHE A 65 -16.88 5.07 -10.03
C PHE A 65 -15.88 4.87 -8.88
N TRP A 66 -14.67 5.45 -9.00
CA TRP A 66 -13.65 5.34 -7.97
C TRP A 66 -13.97 6.15 -6.71
N ALA A 67 -14.65 7.29 -6.85
CA ALA A 67 -14.99 8.19 -5.75
C ALA A 67 -15.85 7.51 -4.70
N VAL A 68 -16.89 6.81 -5.12
CA VAL A 68 -17.77 6.11 -4.18
C VAL A 68 -16.96 5.07 -3.38
N ARG A 69 -16.14 4.26 -4.06
CA ARG A 69 -15.41 3.15 -3.40
C ARG A 69 -14.28 3.61 -2.48
N CYS A 70 -13.46 4.54 -2.96
CA CYS A 70 -12.33 5.04 -2.19
C CYS A 70 -12.82 5.84 -0.98
N ALA A 71 -13.78 6.75 -1.18
CA ALA A 71 -14.27 7.63 -0.11
C ALA A 71 -15.04 6.86 0.96
N GLU A 72 -15.94 5.95 0.57
CA GLU A 72 -16.74 5.18 1.53
C GLU A 72 -15.86 4.29 2.40
N THR A 73 -14.92 3.56 1.80
CA THR A 73 -14.02 2.68 2.56
C THR A 73 -13.13 3.51 3.49
N LEU A 74 -12.53 4.59 2.97
CA LEU A 74 -11.58 5.38 3.75
C LEU A 74 -12.25 6.11 4.92
N ASP A 75 -13.44 6.70 4.72
CA ASP A 75 -14.18 7.35 5.80
C ASP A 75 -14.64 6.34 6.85
N SER A 76 -15.13 5.17 6.44
CA SER A 76 -15.53 4.12 7.37
C SER A 76 -14.35 3.58 8.19
N LEU A 77 -13.18 3.40 7.58
CA LEU A 77 -11.95 3.04 8.31
C LEU A 77 -11.52 4.13 9.29
N MET A 78 -11.56 5.42 8.89
CA MET A 78 -11.23 6.53 9.80
C MET A 78 -12.24 6.65 10.96
N LYS A 79 -13.52 6.33 10.73
CA LYS A 79 -14.54 6.24 11.79
C LYS A 79 -14.26 5.08 12.73
N ALA A 80 -13.98 3.89 12.21
CA ALA A 80 -13.65 2.70 13.01
C ALA A 80 -12.37 2.89 13.82
N ALA A 81 -11.37 3.59 13.27
CA ALA A 81 -10.14 3.93 13.97
C ALA A 81 -10.37 4.84 15.20
N GLY A 82 -11.46 5.62 15.23
CA GLY A 82 -11.85 6.47 16.35
C GLY A 82 -10.96 7.70 16.60
N SER A 83 -9.87 7.86 15.85
CA SER A 83 -8.83 8.86 16.10
C SER A 83 -8.96 10.14 15.25
N TYR A 84 -10.00 10.26 14.40
CA TYR A 84 -10.17 11.38 13.47
C TYR A 84 -11.45 12.19 13.74
N THR A 85 -11.30 13.51 13.82
CA THR A 85 -12.45 14.43 13.88
C THR A 85 -13.18 14.48 12.53
N PRO A 86 -14.45 14.89 12.48
CA PRO A 86 -15.17 15.08 11.21
C PRO A 86 -14.45 16.00 10.21
N ALA A 87 -13.81 17.07 10.70
CA ALA A 87 -13.05 17.99 9.86
C ALA A 87 -11.79 17.34 9.26
N GLN A 88 -11.07 16.54 10.06
CA GLN A 88 -9.90 15.80 9.57
C GLN A 88 -10.29 14.77 8.51
N ARG A 89 -11.37 14.01 8.73
CA ARG A 89 -11.88 13.06 7.73
C ARG A 89 -12.27 13.76 6.43
N ALA A 90 -12.98 14.89 6.51
CA ALA A 90 -13.34 15.67 5.33
C ALA A 90 -12.10 16.15 4.55
N ALA A 91 -11.05 16.62 5.22
CA ALA A 91 -9.80 17.05 4.58
C ALA A 91 -9.09 15.88 3.87
N HIS A 92 -9.02 14.71 4.49
CA HIS A 92 -8.40 13.52 3.87
C HIS A 92 -9.20 13.00 2.67
N LEU A 93 -10.53 13.04 2.74
CA LEU A 93 -11.39 12.70 1.61
C LEU A 93 -11.25 13.71 0.45
N GLN A 94 -11.05 14.99 0.76
CA GLN A 94 -10.77 16.00 -0.25
C GLN A 94 -9.46 15.70 -0.98
N LEU A 95 -8.38 15.40 -0.23
CA LEU A 95 -7.09 14.98 -0.81
C LEU A 95 -7.27 13.82 -1.79
N VAL A 96 -7.97 12.77 -1.38
CA VAL A 96 -8.24 11.62 -2.25
C VAL A 96 -9.04 12.04 -3.48
N SER A 97 -10.08 12.86 -3.31
CA SER A 97 -10.95 13.26 -4.41
C SER A 97 -10.26 14.11 -5.47
N GLU A 98 -9.34 14.97 -5.04
CA GLU A 98 -8.69 15.94 -5.90
C GLU A 98 -7.41 15.39 -6.51
N LEU A 99 -6.58 14.70 -5.74
CA LEU A 99 -5.26 14.24 -6.18
C LEU A 99 -5.27 12.80 -6.68
N VAL A 100 -5.89 11.90 -5.92
CA VAL A 100 -5.75 10.46 -6.12
C VAL A 100 -6.67 9.97 -7.23
N ILE A 101 -7.97 10.20 -7.08
CA ILE A 101 -9.01 9.66 -7.98
C ILE A 101 -8.76 9.96 -9.46
N PRO A 102 -8.37 11.19 -9.87
CA PRO A 102 -8.13 11.47 -11.29
C PRO A 102 -7.03 10.63 -11.94
N SER A 103 -6.15 10.01 -11.13
CA SER A 103 -4.98 9.25 -11.57
C SER A 103 -5.15 7.72 -11.52
N LEU A 104 -6.22 7.18 -10.93
CA LEU A 104 -6.37 5.73 -10.66
C LEU A 104 -6.57 4.83 -11.89
N GLY A 105 -6.73 5.41 -13.08
CA GLY A 105 -6.96 4.66 -14.31
C GLY A 105 -8.44 4.40 -14.62
N PRO A 106 -8.74 3.94 -15.84
CA PRO A 106 -10.12 3.75 -16.31
C PRO A 106 -10.90 2.76 -15.45
N HIS A 107 -12.22 2.74 -15.63
CA HIS A 107 -13.08 1.71 -15.04
C HIS A 107 -12.54 0.29 -15.29
N PRO A 108 -12.58 -0.64 -14.32
CA PRO A 108 -11.97 -1.97 -14.45
C PRO A 108 -12.39 -2.79 -15.68
N THR A 109 -13.64 -2.63 -16.14
CA THR A 109 -14.15 -3.34 -17.33
C THR A 109 -13.68 -2.75 -18.66
N SER A 110 -13.18 -1.51 -18.67
CA SER A 110 -12.65 -0.83 -19.86
C SER A 110 -11.15 -0.56 -19.77
N ALA A 111 -10.52 -0.84 -18.63
CA ALA A 111 -9.10 -0.65 -18.43
C ALA A 111 -8.32 -1.61 -19.35
N PRO A 112 -7.27 -1.12 -20.04
CA PRO A 112 -6.45 -1.96 -20.92
C PRO A 112 -5.64 -3.00 -20.14
N ILE A 113 -5.43 -2.76 -18.85
CA ILE A 113 -4.62 -3.56 -17.95
C ILE A 113 -5.28 -3.65 -16.58
N LYS A 114 -4.95 -4.71 -15.86
CA LYS A 114 -5.24 -4.83 -14.43
C LYS A 114 -4.18 -4.04 -13.62
N PRO A 115 -4.58 -3.21 -12.64
CA PRO A 115 -3.66 -2.63 -11.66
C PRO A 115 -2.88 -3.72 -10.91
N LEU A 116 -1.67 -3.39 -10.47
CA LEU A 116 -0.71 -4.29 -9.83
C LEU A 116 -0.55 -4.04 -8.32
N LEU A 117 -1.16 -2.98 -7.76
CA LEU A 117 -1.07 -2.66 -6.33
C LEU A 117 -1.59 -3.78 -5.42
N THR A 118 -2.68 -4.44 -5.82
CA THR A 118 -3.32 -5.51 -5.05
C THR A 118 -3.55 -6.74 -5.92
N ALA A 119 -3.63 -7.93 -5.30
CA ALA A 119 -3.78 -9.20 -6.02
C ALA A 119 -5.08 -9.26 -6.86
N ASP A 120 -6.14 -8.58 -6.42
CA ASP A 120 -7.42 -8.50 -7.13
C ASP A 120 -7.50 -7.32 -8.12
N GLY A 121 -6.46 -6.47 -8.19
CA GLY A 121 -6.36 -5.39 -9.16
C GLY A 121 -7.06 -4.11 -8.76
N SER A 122 -7.25 -3.87 -7.45
CA SER A 122 -7.55 -2.53 -6.96
C SER A 122 -6.33 -1.62 -7.13
N PRO A 123 -6.48 -0.40 -7.71
CA PRO A 123 -5.42 0.60 -7.78
C PRO A 123 -5.33 1.44 -6.49
N PHE A 124 -6.13 1.14 -5.46
CA PHE A 124 -6.16 1.84 -4.17
C PHE A 124 -6.19 0.83 -3.02
N GLU A 125 -5.25 0.96 -2.08
CA GLU A 125 -5.08 0.04 -0.95
C GLU A 125 -5.01 0.84 0.37
N PRO A 126 -6.13 1.02 1.09
CA PRO A 126 -6.09 1.56 2.44
C PRO A 126 -5.42 0.58 3.40
N SER A 127 -4.85 1.11 4.48
CA SER A 127 -4.32 0.30 5.57
C SER A 127 -4.59 0.94 6.93
N TRP A 128 -4.68 0.09 7.95
CA TRP A 128 -4.95 0.48 9.33
C TRP A 128 -3.79 0.05 10.21
N ASN A 129 -3.07 1.03 10.75
CA ASN A 129 -1.98 0.84 11.69
C ASN A 129 -2.47 0.96 13.13
N ILE A 130 -2.13 -0.03 13.96
CA ILE A 130 -2.51 -0.14 15.37
C ILE A 130 -1.24 -0.45 16.17
N THR A 131 -1.07 0.19 17.32
CA THR A 131 0.14 0.10 18.15
C THR A 131 -0.20 -0.15 19.61
N ASP A 132 0.74 -0.69 20.39
CA ASP A 132 0.59 -0.88 21.84
C ASP A 132 0.30 0.43 22.59
N SER A 133 0.76 1.58 22.08
CA SER A 133 0.47 2.88 22.71
C SER A 133 -0.99 3.33 22.53
N GLY A 134 -1.82 2.54 21.87
CA GLY A 134 -3.19 2.88 21.49
C GLY A 134 -3.27 3.81 20.27
N ALA A 135 -2.13 4.21 19.69
CA ALA A 135 -2.15 4.98 18.45
C ALA A 135 -2.73 4.14 17.31
N SER A 136 -3.73 4.72 16.66
CA SER A 136 -4.52 4.12 15.59
C SER A 136 -4.56 5.10 14.42
N SER A 137 -4.00 4.72 13.27
CA SER A 137 -3.95 5.60 12.10
C SER A 137 -4.23 4.87 10.81
N ILE A 138 -4.93 5.55 9.92
CA ILE A 138 -5.22 5.12 8.56
C ILE A 138 -4.14 5.65 7.63
N ARG A 139 -3.77 4.83 6.66
CA ARG A 139 -2.90 5.18 5.54
C ARG A 139 -3.55 4.67 4.27
N PHE A 140 -3.05 5.09 3.12
CA PHE A 140 -3.38 4.41 1.86
C PHE A 140 -2.22 4.50 0.89
N SER A 141 -2.10 3.51 0.02
CA SER A 141 -1.30 3.53 -1.20
C SER A 141 -2.22 3.51 -2.43
N PHE A 142 -1.69 3.98 -3.55
CA PHE A 142 -2.37 3.92 -4.84
C PHE A 142 -1.37 3.78 -5.99
N GLU A 143 -1.83 3.19 -7.09
CA GLU A 143 -1.09 3.09 -8.34
C GLU A 143 -1.58 4.17 -9.31
N PRO A 144 -0.74 5.18 -9.63
CA PRO A 144 -1.10 6.17 -10.63
C PRO A 144 -0.98 5.55 -12.03
N LEU A 145 -2.13 5.26 -12.65
CA LEU A 145 -2.20 4.67 -13.98
C LEU A 145 -2.44 5.72 -15.05
N GLY A 146 -3.23 6.74 -14.73
CA GLY A 146 -3.71 7.69 -15.74
C GLY A 146 -4.61 7.03 -16.79
N ARG A 147 -4.95 7.81 -17.81
CA ARG A 147 -5.81 7.37 -18.91
C ARG A 147 -5.15 6.34 -19.83
N HIS A 148 -3.81 6.41 -19.93
CA HIS A 148 -3.03 5.66 -20.92
C HIS A 148 -2.14 4.57 -20.30
N GLY A 149 -2.12 4.43 -18.98
CA GLY A 149 -1.33 3.40 -18.32
C GLY A 149 -1.68 2.01 -18.84
N GLY A 150 -0.66 1.26 -19.27
CA GLY A 150 -0.80 -0.06 -19.86
C GLY A 150 -1.12 -0.11 -21.35
N THR A 151 -1.32 1.04 -22.00
CA THR A 151 -1.45 1.10 -23.47
C THR A 151 -0.07 1.09 -24.13
N GLU A 152 -0.02 0.95 -25.46
CA GLU A 152 1.24 1.06 -26.24
C GLU A 152 1.98 2.38 -25.99
N ASN A 153 1.25 3.46 -25.69
CA ASN A 153 1.83 4.78 -25.42
C ASN A 153 2.41 4.93 -24.00
N ASP A 154 2.01 4.08 -23.05
CA ASP A 154 2.53 4.08 -21.67
C ASP A 154 2.45 2.68 -21.04
N PRO A 155 3.22 1.71 -21.56
CA PRO A 155 3.04 0.29 -21.24
C PRO A 155 3.25 -0.04 -19.75
N PHE A 156 4.12 0.71 -19.08
CA PHE A 156 4.46 0.54 -17.67
C PHE A 156 3.85 1.60 -16.75
N ALA A 157 2.91 2.41 -17.26
CA ALA A 157 2.22 3.46 -16.49
C ALA A 157 3.19 4.45 -15.81
N GLN A 158 4.27 4.83 -16.48
CA GLN A 158 5.29 5.72 -15.91
C GLN A 158 4.93 7.19 -16.04
N LYS A 159 4.08 7.57 -17.02
CA LYS A 159 3.88 8.99 -17.38
C LYS A 159 3.04 9.77 -16.37
N MET A 160 2.10 9.10 -15.69
CA MET A 160 1.24 9.76 -14.69
C MET A 160 2.02 10.21 -13.45
N ILE A 161 3.05 9.46 -13.07
CA ILE A 161 3.82 9.70 -11.84
C ILE A 161 4.50 11.09 -11.82
N PRO A 162 5.31 11.49 -12.84
CA PRO A 162 5.89 12.83 -12.88
C PRO A 162 4.84 13.94 -13.07
N ALA A 163 3.70 13.65 -13.73
CA ALA A 163 2.63 14.63 -13.90
C ALA A 163 1.93 15.02 -12.57
N LEU A 164 2.01 14.16 -11.54
CA LEU A 164 1.49 14.45 -10.21
C LEU A 164 2.45 15.31 -9.36
N LEU A 165 3.73 15.44 -9.73
CA LEU A 165 4.74 16.12 -8.91
C LEU A 165 4.38 17.56 -8.51
N PRO A 166 3.88 18.43 -9.42
CA PRO A 166 3.51 19.79 -9.03
C PRO A 166 2.41 19.83 -7.96
N ALA A 167 1.43 18.91 -8.05
CA ALA A 167 0.36 18.79 -7.08
C ALA A 167 0.84 18.19 -5.74
N LEU A 168 1.76 17.24 -5.79
CA LEU A 168 2.36 16.64 -4.59
C LEU A 168 3.17 17.65 -3.79
N ARG A 169 3.94 18.51 -4.48
CA ARG A 169 4.73 19.58 -3.85
C ARG A 169 3.86 20.66 -3.20
N SER A 170 2.64 20.86 -3.67
CA SER A 170 1.72 21.86 -3.10
C SER A 170 0.95 21.38 -1.88
N LEU A 171 1.09 20.11 -1.47
CA LEU A 171 0.45 19.56 -0.27
C LEU A 171 0.97 20.16 1.04
N GLY A 172 2.13 20.82 1.02
CA GLY A 172 2.61 21.65 2.11
C GLY A 172 4.14 21.76 2.15
N ASP A 173 4.62 22.73 2.92
CA ASP A 173 6.04 23.14 3.00
C ASP A 173 7.01 22.02 3.45
N LYS A 174 6.48 20.89 3.93
CA LYS A 174 7.27 19.76 4.44
C LYS A 174 7.45 18.64 3.42
N VAL A 175 6.80 18.72 2.26
CA VAL A 175 7.00 17.75 1.19
C VAL A 175 8.32 18.03 0.49
N ASP A 176 9.20 17.04 0.50
CA ASP A 176 10.46 17.07 -0.23
C ASP A 176 10.49 15.92 -1.22
N THR A 177 10.78 16.23 -2.48
CA THR A 177 10.73 15.26 -3.57
C THR A 177 12.12 14.91 -4.11
N ARG A 178 13.21 15.50 -3.59
CA ARG A 178 14.57 15.34 -4.14
C ARG A 178 14.99 13.88 -4.28
N TRP A 179 14.72 13.04 -3.27
CA TRP A 179 14.99 11.60 -3.35
C TRP A 179 14.05 10.89 -4.32
N PHE A 180 12.78 11.30 -4.37
CA PHE A 180 11.83 10.78 -5.36
C PHE A 180 12.36 10.98 -6.78
N GLU A 181 12.84 12.19 -7.15
CA GLU A 181 13.29 12.43 -8.52
C GLU A 181 14.57 11.64 -8.85
N GLN A 182 15.48 11.48 -7.89
CA GLN A 182 16.68 10.66 -8.08
C GLN A 182 16.34 9.19 -8.32
N PHE A 183 15.41 8.63 -7.55
CA PHE A 183 14.95 7.26 -7.78
C PHE A 183 14.15 7.11 -9.08
N ALA A 184 13.30 8.07 -9.43
CA ALA A 184 12.61 8.07 -10.72
C ALA A 184 13.62 8.08 -11.87
N SER A 185 14.66 8.93 -11.79
CA SER A 185 15.75 8.98 -12.79
C SER A 185 16.53 7.65 -12.87
N ALA A 186 16.81 7.02 -11.73
CA ALA A 186 17.56 5.77 -11.68
C ALA A 186 16.75 4.54 -12.18
N LEU A 187 15.45 4.50 -11.90
CA LEU A 187 14.63 3.29 -12.06
C LEU A 187 13.65 3.35 -13.23
N PHE A 188 13.19 4.53 -13.63
CA PHE A 188 12.27 4.61 -14.76
C PHE A 188 12.99 4.30 -16.05
N LEU A 189 12.29 3.59 -16.93
CA LEU A 189 12.85 3.19 -18.21
C LEU A 189 12.75 4.34 -19.20
N ASN A 190 13.86 4.60 -19.91
CA ASN A 190 13.81 5.38 -21.14
C ASN A 190 13.22 4.55 -22.30
N GLU A 191 13.07 5.14 -23.48
CA GLU A 191 12.45 4.47 -24.65
C GLU A 191 13.19 3.19 -25.08
N ALA A 192 14.52 3.23 -25.12
CA ALA A 192 15.33 2.07 -25.51
C ALA A 192 15.21 0.93 -24.48
N GLU A 193 15.28 1.28 -23.19
CA GLU A 193 15.09 0.32 -22.10
C GLU A 193 13.67 -0.25 -22.08
N THR A 194 12.66 0.57 -22.37
CA THR A 194 11.25 0.16 -22.47
C THR A 194 11.09 -0.90 -23.54
N LYS A 195 11.69 -0.72 -24.72
CA LYS A 195 11.66 -1.70 -25.81
C LYS A 195 12.28 -3.04 -25.36
N VAL A 196 13.46 -3.00 -24.76
CA VAL A 196 14.13 -4.22 -24.26
C VAL A 196 13.30 -4.92 -23.19
N ALA A 197 12.70 -4.17 -22.26
CA ALA A 197 11.86 -4.72 -21.22
C ALA A 197 10.60 -5.40 -21.78
N LEU A 198 9.93 -4.79 -22.75
CA LEU A 198 8.77 -5.37 -23.43
C LEU A 198 9.12 -6.67 -24.16
N GLU A 199 10.24 -6.68 -24.89
CA GLU A 199 10.73 -7.87 -25.60
C GLU A 199 11.03 -9.03 -24.63
N ARG A 200 11.66 -8.75 -23.49
CA ARG A 200 12.05 -9.77 -22.50
C ARG A 200 10.90 -10.27 -21.63
N LEU A 201 9.95 -9.40 -21.27
CA LEU A 201 8.73 -9.80 -20.53
C LEU A 201 7.81 -10.66 -21.40
N GLY A 202 7.76 -10.36 -22.69
CA GLY A 202 6.83 -10.98 -23.62
C GLY A 202 5.39 -10.46 -23.46
N PRO A 203 4.51 -10.79 -24.41
CA PRO A 203 3.13 -10.31 -24.41
C PRO A 203 2.36 -10.73 -23.15
N GLY A 204 1.56 -9.81 -22.61
CA GLY A 204 0.67 -10.05 -21.46
C GLY A 204 1.32 -10.00 -20.09
N HIS A 205 2.65 -9.94 -19.98
CA HIS A 205 3.35 -9.78 -18.71
C HIS A 205 3.63 -8.31 -18.41
N ARG A 206 3.48 -7.93 -17.14
CA ARG A 206 3.77 -6.57 -16.66
C ARG A 206 4.42 -6.63 -15.28
N ALA A 207 5.10 -5.54 -14.94
CA ALA A 207 5.63 -5.30 -13.62
C ALA A 207 5.36 -3.84 -13.20
N PRO A 208 5.23 -3.57 -11.90
CA PRO A 208 4.97 -2.21 -11.41
C PRO A 208 6.18 -1.30 -11.61
N THR A 209 5.92 0.00 -11.72
CA THR A 209 6.96 1.04 -11.79
C THR A 209 7.07 1.79 -10.46
N ALA A 210 5.97 2.41 -10.01
CA ALA A 210 5.91 3.09 -8.74
C ALA A 210 4.49 3.15 -8.20
N PHE A 211 4.36 3.17 -6.88
CA PHE A 211 3.12 3.46 -6.15
C PHE A 211 3.32 4.67 -5.25
N LEU A 212 2.25 5.41 -4.97
CA LEU A 212 2.27 6.58 -4.10
C LEU A 212 1.45 6.30 -2.84
N ALA A 213 1.77 6.95 -1.73
CA ALA A 213 1.04 6.73 -0.49
C ALA A 213 1.01 7.93 0.44
N PHE A 214 0.06 7.90 1.37
CA PHE A 214 -0.09 8.88 2.42
C PHE A 214 -0.33 8.21 3.77
N ASP A 215 0.44 8.61 4.77
CA ASP A 215 0.10 8.37 6.16
C ASP A 215 -0.80 9.51 6.66
N LEU A 216 -2.00 9.20 7.16
CA LEU A 216 -2.94 10.19 7.65
C LEU A 216 -2.71 10.38 9.16
N ASP A 217 -1.84 11.31 9.53
CA ASP A 217 -1.48 11.61 10.92
C ASP A 217 -2.32 12.78 11.46
N GLY A 218 -3.42 12.46 12.15
CA GLY A 218 -4.39 13.43 12.60
C GLY A 218 -4.96 14.23 11.42
N GLY A 219 -4.66 15.52 11.33
CA GLY A 219 -5.05 16.38 10.20
C GLY A 219 -4.01 16.49 9.09
N LYS A 220 -2.87 15.79 9.17
CA LYS A 220 -1.76 15.87 8.21
C LYS A 220 -1.75 14.64 7.32
N ALA A 221 -1.34 14.82 6.07
CA ALA A 221 -1.05 13.72 5.15
C ALA A 221 0.46 13.72 4.87
N VAL A 222 1.16 12.65 5.27
CA VAL A 222 2.61 12.52 5.06
C VAL A 222 2.85 11.67 3.80
N PHE A 223 3.40 12.31 2.77
CA PHE A 223 3.63 11.70 1.47
C PHE A 223 4.79 10.71 1.49
N LYS A 224 4.59 9.57 0.83
CA LYS A 224 5.58 8.54 0.57
C LYS A 224 5.46 8.04 -0.87
N THR A 225 6.56 7.50 -1.37
CA THR A 225 6.59 6.84 -2.67
C THR A 225 7.19 5.45 -2.54
N TYR A 226 6.82 4.56 -3.44
CA TYR A 226 7.35 3.22 -3.61
C TYR A 226 7.82 3.07 -5.05
N PHE A 227 9.04 2.58 -5.27
CA PHE A 227 9.60 2.28 -6.58
C PHE A 227 9.92 0.79 -6.70
N PHE A 228 9.94 0.28 -7.93
CA PHE A 228 10.19 -1.13 -8.21
C PHE A 228 11.37 -1.28 -9.17
N PRO A 229 12.46 -1.98 -8.78
CA PRO A 229 13.66 -2.08 -9.61
C PRO A 229 13.54 -3.13 -10.71
N VAL A 230 12.49 -3.96 -10.70
CA VAL A 230 12.32 -5.12 -11.58
C VAL A 230 12.33 -4.75 -13.06
N LEU A 231 11.71 -3.64 -13.46
CA LEU A 231 11.72 -3.21 -14.87
C LEU A 231 13.14 -2.81 -15.31
N LYS A 232 13.88 -2.09 -14.45
CA LYS A 232 15.27 -1.74 -14.71
C LYS A 232 16.17 -2.97 -14.76
N HIS A 233 15.94 -3.94 -13.88
CA HIS A 233 16.59 -5.24 -13.91
C HIS A 233 16.36 -5.96 -15.23
N ILE A 234 15.11 -6.06 -15.69
CA ILE A 234 14.78 -6.70 -16.96
C ILE A 234 15.45 -5.98 -18.14
N ALA A 235 15.42 -4.65 -18.17
CA ALA A 235 16.00 -3.87 -19.27
C ALA A 235 17.54 -3.98 -19.33
N THR A 236 18.21 -3.91 -18.19
CA THR A 236 19.68 -3.77 -18.12
C THR A 236 20.42 -5.09 -17.84
N GLY A 237 19.75 -6.07 -17.25
CA GLY A 237 20.36 -7.30 -16.74
C GLY A 237 21.04 -7.16 -15.37
N ALA A 238 21.15 -5.95 -14.80
CA ALA A 238 21.67 -5.75 -13.45
C ALA A 238 20.69 -6.30 -12.41
N SER A 239 21.18 -6.96 -11.35
CA SER A 239 20.32 -7.47 -10.27
C SER A 239 19.55 -6.34 -9.57
N THR A 240 18.36 -6.63 -9.07
CA THR A 240 17.52 -5.66 -8.33
C THR A 240 18.23 -5.05 -7.12
N GLU A 241 19.12 -5.81 -6.49
CA GLU A 241 19.93 -5.48 -5.32
C GLU A 241 20.96 -4.41 -5.69
N ILE A 242 21.82 -4.68 -6.68
CA ILE A 242 22.80 -3.72 -7.20
C ILE A 242 22.11 -2.40 -7.58
N VAL A 243 21.04 -2.46 -8.39
CA VAL A 243 20.30 -1.27 -8.82
C VAL A 243 19.77 -0.47 -7.62
N THR A 244 19.26 -1.17 -6.60
CA THR A 244 18.69 -0.55 -5.41
C THR A 244 19.75 0.09 -4.53
N PHE A 245 20.78 -0.66 -4.14
CA PHE A 245 21.77 -0.17 -3.17
C PHE A 245 22.69 0.90 -3.78
N ASP A 246 23.01 0.82 -5.08
CA ASP A 246 23.73 1.90 -5.76
C ASP A 246 22.90 3.20 -5.80
N ALA A 247 21.59 3.09 -6.11
CA ALA A 247 20.70 4.25 -6.07
C ALA A 247 20.66 4.89 -4.67
N ILE A 248 20.55 4.07 -3.60
CA ILE A 248 20.56 4.55 -2.20
C ILE A 248 21.85 5.29 -1.86
N ARG A 249 23.00 4.72 -2.21
CA ARG A 249 24.31 5.32 -1.93
C ARG A 249 24.52 6.63 -2.69
N SER A 250 23.89 6.78 -3.84
CA SER A 250 24.01 7.97 -4.70
C SER A 250 23.15 9.15 -4.27
N LEU A 251 22.22 8.96 -3.31
CA LEU A 251 21.27 9.99 -2.90
C LEU A 251 21.94 11.26 -2.36
N SER A 252 21.49 12.40 -2.88
CA SER A 252 21.89 13.73 -2.40
C SER A 252 20.66 14.63 -2.13
N PRO A 253 20.57 15.31 -0.98
CA PRO A 253 21.48 15.21 0.15
C PRO A 253 21.26 13.92 0.96
N GLY A 254 22.22 13.56 1.80
CA GLY A 254 22.01 12.62 2.92
C GLY A 254 22.24 11.13 2.64
N GLY A 255 22.50 10.70 1.39
CA GLY A 255 22.76 9.29 1.05
C GLY A 255 23.95 8.69 1.81
N GLU A 256 25.00 9.47 2.06
CA GLU A 256 26.14 9.07 2.90
C GLU A 256 25.74 8.53 4.27
N ARG A 257 24.68 9.10 4.88
CA ARG A 257 24.21 8.68 6.21
C ARG A 257 23.43 7.37 6.18
N LEU A 258 22.98 6.92 5.01
CA LEU A 258 22.27 5.65 4.83
C LEU A 258 23.24 4.48 4.52
N LYS A 259 24.47 4.78 4.08
CA LYS A 259 25.45 3.78 3.68
C LYS A 259 25.68 2.67 4.71
N PRO A 260 25.86 2.95 6.03
CA PRO A 260 26.11 1.88 6.99
C PRO A 260 25.01 0.82 7.02
N ALA A 261 23.73 1.24 7.04
CA ALA A 261 22.60 0.33 7.02
C ALA A 261 22.42 -0.34 5.64
N ALA A 262 22.67 0.38 4.55
CA ALA A 262 22.63 -0.18 3.21
C ALA A 262 23.66 -1.31 3.02
N ASP A 263 24.90 -1.09 3.46
CA ASP A 263 26.01 -2.02 3.29
C ASP A 263 25.77 -3.33 4.05
N VAL A 264 25.38 -3.26 5.33
CA VAL A 264 25.09 -4.49 6.11
C VAL A 264 23.85 -5.24 5.60
N THR A 265 22.87 -4.52 5.05
CA THR A 265 21.67 -5.14 4.46
C THR A 265 22.02 -5.86 3.17
N GLU A 266 22.79 -5.21 2.28
CA GLU A 266 23.24 -5.82 1.03
C GLU A 266 24.18 -7.02 1.29
N GLU A 267 25.08 -6.90 2.27
CA GLU A 267 25.95 -8.00 2.69
C GLU A 267 25.16 -9.20 3.21
N TYR A 268 24.10 -8.96 4.01
CA TYR A 268 23.21 -10.02 4.44
C TYR A 268 22.50 -10.70 3.24
N PHE A 269 21.99 -9.93 2.27
CA PHE A 269 21.32 -10.50 1.09
C PHE A 269 22.25 -11.38 0.26
N LYS A 270 23.52 -10.99 0.10
CA LYS A 270 24.53 -11.78 -0.63
C LYS A 270 24.85 -13.11 0.04
N ASN A 271 24.81 -13.16 1.37
CA ASN A 271 25.23 -14.32 2.16
C ASN A 271 24.06 -15.11 2.75
N CYS A 272 22.82 -14.74 2.41
CA CYS A 272 21.63 -15.38 2.92
C CYS A 272 21.55 -16.84 2.43
N PRO A 273 21.18 -17.82 3.27
CA PRO A 273 21.11 -19.23 2.86
C PRO A 273 19.94 -19.53 1.91
N PHE A 274 19.12 -18.51 1.58
CA PHE A 274 18.00 -18.59 0.66
C PHE A 274 17.89 -17.30 -0.17
N PRO A 275 17.25 -17.33 -1.36
CA PRO A 275 17.01 -16.13 -2.15
C PRO A 275 16.14 -15.11 -1.42
N ILE A 276 16.55 -13.84 -1.45
CA ILE A 276 15.82 -12.71 -0.88
C ILE A 276 15.87 -11.48 -1.82
N PRO A 277 15.33 -11.58 -3.05
CA PRO A 277 15.41 -10.50 -4.02
C PRO A 277 14.67 -9.24 -3.57
N VAL A 278 15.21 -8.08 -3.95
CA VAL A 278 14.57 -6.79 -3.71
C VAL A 278 13.37 -6.62 -4.64
N GLU A 279 12.20 -6.48 -4.03
CA GLU A 279 10.92 -6.29 -4.71
C GLU A 279 10.61 -4.79 -4.90
N MET A 280 10.85 -3.97 -3.87
CA MET A 280 10.33 -2.60 -3.81
C MET A 280 11.19 -1.70 -2.91
N ILE A 281 11.20 -0.39 -3.15
CA ILE A 281 11.89 0.62 -2.33
C ILE A 281 10.90 1.69 -1.95
N ALA A 282 10.74 2.02 -0.66
CA ALA A 282 9.93 3.15 -0.22
C ALA A 282 10.77 4.32 0.29
N LEU A 283 10.30 5.53 0.06
CA LEU A 283 10.91 6.76 0.54
C LEU A 283 9.89 7.57 1.34
N ASP A 284 10.34 8.15 2.45
CA ASP A 284 9.63 9.28 3.04
C ASP A 284 9.93 10.54 2.21
N CYS A 285 8.90 11.18 1.66
CA CYS A 285 9.05 12.40 0.86
C CYS A 285 9.05 13.66 1.76
N ILE A 286 10.02 13.71 2.66
CA ILE A 286 10.29 14.82 3.60
C ILE A 286 11.75 15.22 3.50
N ASP A 287 12.11 16.38 4.04
CA ASP A 287 13.50 16.84 4.06
C ASP A 287 14.44 15.73 4.61
N PRO A 288 15.45 15.28 3.83
CA PRO A 288 16.44 14.32 4.29
C PRO A 288 17.09 14.69 5.63
N ALA A 289 17.29 15.98 5.90
CA ALA A 289 17.86 16.44 7.17
C ALA A 289 16.91 16.25 8.36
N ALA A 290 15.59 16.20 8.12
CA ALA A 290 14.56 15.92 9.13
C ALA A 290 14.44 14.43 9.49
N GLY A 291 15.33 13.58 8.95
CA GLY A 291 15.35 12.15 9.24
C GLY A 291 14.49 11.32 8.28
N ALA A 292 14.40 11.71 7.00
CA ALA A 292 13.80 10.88 5.96
C ALA A 292 14.47 9.51 5.91
N ARG A 293 13.68 8.48 5.59
CA ARG A 293 14.14 7.09 5.59
C ARG A 293 13.93 6.46 4.21
N VAL A 294 14.78 5.49 3.93
CA VAL A 294 14.61 4.56 2.80
C VAL A 294 14.20 3.21 3.37
N LYS A 295 13.25 2.52 2.76
CA LYS A 295 12.89 1.15 3.13
C LYS A 295 13.09 0.23 1.94
N VAL A 296 13.92 -0.77 2.10
CA VAL A 296 14.12 -1.81 1.08
C VAL A 296 13.17 -2.95 1.39
N TYR A 297 12.36 -3.39 0.44
CA TYR A 297 11.46 -4.53 0.60
C TYR A 297 12.02 -5.70 -0.18
N ALA A 298 12.22 -6.82 0.50
CA ALA A 298 12.73 -8.03 -0.12
C ALA A 298 11.96 -9.25 0.37
N ARG A 299 11.87 -10.29 -0.46
CA ARG A 299 10.94 -11.40 -0.21
C ARG A 299 11.63 -12.74 -0.17
N THR A 300 11.23 -13.56 0.78
CA THR A 300 11.56 -14.99 0.82
C THR A 300 10.41 -15.83 0.27
N SER A 301 10.72 -17.04 -0.21
CA SER A 301 9.69 -18.00 -0.64
C SER A 301 9.03 -18.75 0.51
N SER A 302 9.71 -18.88 1.64
CA SER A 302 9.22 -19.58 2.83
C SER A 302 8.44 -18.65 3.76
N ASN A 303 7.49 -19.20 4.52
CA ASN A 303 6.86 -18.53 5.65
C ASN A 303 7.14 -19.22 7.00
N ALA A 304 8.11 -20.13 7.03
CA ALA A 304 8.57 -20.74 8.28
C ALA A 304 9.14 -19.67 9.23
N PHE A 305 8.86 -19.82 10.52
CA PHE A 305 9.26 -18.82 11.50
C PHE A 305 10.77 -18.79 11.72
N ASN A 306 11.46 -19.91 11.50
CA ASN A 306 12.93 -19.96 11.50
C ASN A 306 13.54 -19.00 10.45
N VAL A 307 12.94 -18.90 9.26
CA VAL A 307 13.34 -17.97 8.18
C VAL A 307 13.04 -16.53 8.60
N VAL A 308 11.87 -16.28 9.20
CA VAL A 308 11.55 -14.96 9.76
C VAL A 308 12.59 -14.52 10.80
N ARG A 309 13.01 -15.42 11.70
CA ARG A 309 14.05 -15.15 12.69
C ARG A 309 15.40 -14.84 12.03
N GLN A 310 15.80 -15.63 11.04
CA GLN A 310 17.03 -15.40 10.27
C GLN A 310 17.01 -14.01 9.62
N VAL A 311 15.91 -13.63 8.97
CA VAL A 311 15.80 -12.34 8.28
C VAL A 311 15.73 -11.16 9.24
N VAL A 312 14.90 -11.22 10.28
CA VAL A 312 14.76 -10.12 11.26
C VAL A 312 16.06 -9.84 12.01
N THR A 313 16.87 -10.87 12.23
CA THR A 313 18.17 -10.74 12.93
C THR A 313 19.35 -10.52 12.00
N LEU A 314 19.15 -10.43 10.67
CA LEU A 314 20.24 -10.43 9.67
C LEU A 314 21.24 -11.58 9.91
N GLY A 315 20.72 -12.80 10.13
CA GLY A 315 21.52 -13.98 10.43
C GLY A 315 22.15 -13.97 11.83
N GLY A 316 21.49 -13.36 12.81
CA GLY A 316 21.96 -13.24 14.19
C GLY A 316 22.85 -12.02 14.48
N GLN A 317 23.09 -11.16 13.50
CA GLN A 317 23.86 -9.92 13.67
C GLN A 317 23.12 -8.85 14.52
N ILE A 318 21.80 -8.81 14.42
CA ILE A 318 20.93 -8.00 15.28
C ILE A 318 20.39 -8.92 16.38
N ASN A 319 20.85 -8.71 17.61
CA ASN A 319 20.54 -9.56 18.76
C ASN A 319 20.21 -8.76 20.03
N ASP A 320 19.80 -7.49 19.88
CA ASP A 320 19.36 -6.67 21.00
C ASP A 320 18.06 -7.19 21.62
N GLU A 321 17.84 -6.85 22.89
CA GLU A 321 16.69 -7.32 23.67
C GLU A 321 15.34 -6.96 23.02
N ALA A 322 15.23 -5.77 22.42
CA ALA A 322 13.98 -5.34 21.79
C ALA A 322 13.66 -6.17 20.55
N THR A 323 14.67 -6.49 19.73
CA THR A 323 14.51 -7.38 18.56
C THR A 323 14.09 -8.79 18.98
N LEU A 324 14.74 -9.36 19.98
CA LEU A 324 14.43 -10.72 20.46
C LEU A 324 13.03 -10.80 21.08
N LYS A 325 12.65 -9.81 21.90
CA LYS A 325 11.30 -9.68 22.44
C LYS A 325 10.27 -9.54 21.32
N GLY A 326 10.55 -8.71 20.31
CA GLY A 326 9.68 -8.56 19.15
C GLY A 326 9.43 -9.86 18.40
N LEU A 327 10.45 -10.70 18.28
CA LEU A 327 10.33 -12.04 17.69
C LEU A 327 9.47 -12.98 18.54
N GLU A 328 9.62 -12.99 19.86
CA GLU A 328 8.77 -13.78 20.76
C GLU A 328 7.29 -13.37 20.63
N GLU A 329 7.02 -12.07 20.58
CA GLU A 329 5.68 -11.52 20.43
C GLU A 329 5.06 -11.90 19.08
N MET A 330 5.80 -11.71 17.98
CA MET A 330 5.35 -12.14 16.65
C MET A 330 5.12 -13.65 16.60
N ARG A 331 5.99 -14.43 17.25
CA ARG A 331 5.91 -15.89 17.27
C ARG A 331 4.64 -16.39 17.94
N SER A 332 4.24 -15.72 19.03
CA SER A 332 3.04 -16.08 19.80
C SER A 332 1.76 -16.04 18.96
N MET A 333 1.68 -15.10 18.00
CA MET A 333 0.51 -14.91 17.13
C MET A 333 0.68 -15.50 15.72
N TRP A 334 1.86 -16.07 15.39
CA TRP A 334 2.17 -16.53 14.03
C TRP A 334 1.17 -17.55 13.49
N HIS A 335 0.74 -18.49 14.34
CA HIS A 335 -0.26 -19.50 13.99
C HIS A 335 -1.60 -18.89 13.55
N LEU A 336 -2.03 -17.79 14.18
CA LEU A 336 -3.25 -17.07 13.80
C LEU A 336 -3.11 -16.43 12.41
N LEU A 337 -1.92 -15.90 12.08
CA LEU A 337 -1.65 -15.31 10.75
C LEU A 337 -1.61 -16.36 9.65
N HIS A 338 -1.24 -17.59 9.99
CA HIS A 338 -1.34 -18.75 9.12
C HIS A 338 -2.73 -19.39 9.13
N ASN A 339 -3.70 -18.91 9.91
CA ASN A 339 -4.98 -19.59 10.10
C ASN A 339 -4.81 -21.06 10.54
N GLU A 340 -4.04 -21.26 11.61
CA GLU A 340 -3.90 -22.54 12.29
C GLU A 340 -4.48 -22.41 13.71
N PRO A 341 -5.13 -23.47 14.24
CA PRO A 341 -5.81 -23.41 15.53
C PRO A 341 -4.82 -23.35 16.71
N GLU A 342 -3.66 -23.98 16.58
CA GLU A 342 -2.66 -24.13 17.64
C GLU A 342 -1.25 -23.76 17.14
N PRO A 343 -0.34 -23.34 18.04
CA PRO A 343 1.07 -23.15 17.70
C PRO A 343 1.73 -24.43 17.16
N TYR A 344 2.58 -24.28 16.15
CA TYR A 344 3.38 -25.34 15.52
C TYR A 344 4.89 -25.03 15.63
N GLY A 345 5.77 -25.94 15.22
CA GLY A 345 7.23 -25.73 15.28
C GLY A 345 7.75 -24.66 14.32
N ASP A 346 8.91 -24.08 14.61
CA ASP A 346 9.48 -22.94 13.85
C ASP A 346 9.82 -23.28 12.38
N ASP A 347 10.01 -24.56 12.06
CA ASP A 347 10.32 -25.06 10.71
C ASP A 347 9.06 -25.32 9.85
N PHE A 348 7.86 -25.15 10.41
CA PHE A 348 6.62 -25.36 9.66
C PHE A 348 6.42 -24.27 8.61
N ASP A 349 6.37 -24.68 7.34
CA ASP A 349 6.12 -23.83 6.17
C ASP A 349 4.72 -24.12 5.61
N LYS A 350 3.79 -23.18 5.78
CA LYS A 350 2.41 -23.35 5.32
C LYS A 350 2.33 -23.16 3.82
N LYS A 351 1.80 -24.15 3.10
CA LYS A 351 1.59 -24.02 1.65
C LYS A 351 0.56 -22.92 1.36
N PRO A 352 0.89 -21.90 0.55
CA PRO A 352 -0.05 -20.87 0.15
C PRO A 352 -1.04 -21.43 -0.88
N LYS A 353 -2.26 -20.86 -0.91
CA LYS A 353 -3.32 -21.27 -1.85
C LYS A 353 -2.93 -21.09 -3.33
N VAL A 354 -2.28 -19.97 -3.65
CA VAL A 354 -1.85 -19.63 -5.01
C VAL A 354 -0.34 -19.61 -5.09
N TRP A 355 0.22 -20.46 -5.94
CA TRP A 355 1.66 -20.72 -6.01
C TRP A 355 2.39 -19.93 -7.12
N ASP A 356 1.72 -19.64 -8.23
CA ASP A 356 2.34 -19.01 -9.41
C ASP A 356 2.27 -17.48 -9.36
N ILE A 357 2.47 -16.92 -8.17
CA ILE A 357 2.50 -15.48 -7.93
C ILE A 357 3.61 -15.11 -6.93
N LEU A 358 3.90 -13.81 -6.83
CA LEU A 358 4.92 -13.28 -5.92
C LEU A 358 4.54 -13.45 -4.44
N HIS A 359 3.25 -13.46 -4.12
CA HIS A 359 2.73 -13.39 -2.74
C HIS A 359 2.72 -14.74 -1.99
N LYS A 360 3.75 -15.59 -2.12
CA LYS A 360 3.76 -16.97 -1.57
C LYS A 360 4.60 -17.20 -0.30
N GLY A 361 5.42 -16.21 0.08
CA GLY A 361 6.19 -16.20 1.33
C GLY A 361 6.13 -14.84 2.00
N ILE A 362 7.13 -14.53 2.83
CA ILE A 362 7.14 -13.28 3.62
C ILE A 362 7.93 -12.20 2.89
N CYS A 363 7.31 -11.01 2.77
CA CYS A 363 8.01 -9.80 2.38
C CYS A 363 8.53 -9.10 3.65
N TYR A 364 9.75 -8.59 3.59
CA TYR A 364 10.41 -7.92 4.70
C TYR A 364 10.78 -6.50 4.30
N GLY A 365 10.39 -5.53 5.11
CA GLY A 365 10.82 -4.14 4.97
C GLY A 365 12.01 -3.84 5.87
N PHE A 366 13.15 -3.49 5.28
CA PHE A 366 14.38 -3.06 5.94
C PHE A 366 14.43 -1.54 5.94
N GLU A 367 14.10 -0.92 7.08
CA GLU A 367 14.06 0.53 7.23
C GLU A 367 15.45 1.07 7.56
N LEU A 368 16.06 1.76 6.58
CA LEU A 368 17.35 2.41 6.67
C LEU A 368 17.17 3.82 7.23
N LYS A 369 17.68 4.03 8.45
CA LYS A 369 17.62 5.32 9.14
C LYS A 369 18.97 6.05 9.04
N PRO A 370 18.98 7.36 8.74
CA PRO A 370 20.23 8.13 8.67
C PRO A 370 21.07 8.02 9.95
N GLY A 371 22.31 7.55 9.81
CA GLY A 371 23.28 7.38 10.90
C GLY A 371 23.12 6.10 11.72
N SER A 372 22.13 5.26 11.43
CA SER A 372 22.01 3.94 12.06
C SER A 372 22.84 2.91 11.30
N LYS A 373 23.53 2.03 12.04
CA LYS A 373 24.25 0.89 11.44
C LYS A 373 23.29 -0.21 10.99
N TRP A 374 22.30 -0.53 11.82
CA TRP A 374 21.39 -1.65 11.57
C TRP A 374 20.06 -1.16 10.99
N PRO A 375 19.48 -1.87 10.01
CA PRO A 375 18.11 -1.62 9.58
C PRO A 375 17.11 -2.07 10.66
N GLU A 376 15.96 -1.41 10.75
CA GLU A 376 14.80 -1.98 11.44
C GLU A 376 14.04 -2.88 10.46
N VAL A 377 13.81 -4.15 10.84
CA VAL A 377 13.16 -5.14 9.97
C VAL A 377 11.71 -5.33 10.36
N LYS A 378 10.81 -5.31 9.36
CA LYS A 378 9.38 -5.57 9.50
C LYS A 378 8.95 -6.74 8.62
N SER A 379 8.17 -7.67 9.14
CA SER A 379 7.63 -8.81 8.39
C SER A 379 6.22 -8.50 7.85
N TYR A 380 5.92 -8.93 6.62
CA TYR A 380 4.64 -8.73 5.93
C TYR A 380 4.07 -10.08 5.46
N VAL A 381 2.95 -10.49 6.04
CA VAL A 381 2.27 -11.78 5.78
C VAL A 381 1.10 -11.57 4.81
N PRO A 382 1.04 -12.28 3.66
CA PRO A 382 -0.10 -12.21 2.75
C PRO A 382 -1.27 -13.04 3.28
N LEU A 383 -2.12 -12.45 4.12
CA LEU A 383 -3.17 -13.17 4.88
C LEU A 383 -4.14 -13.97 3.99
N TRP A 384 -4.50 -13.43 2.82
CA TRP A 384 -5.42 -14.06 1.88
C TRP A 384 -4.94 -15.41 1.33
N GLN A 385 -3.65 -15.73 1.47
CA GLN A 385 -3.08 -17.01 1.02
C GLN A 385 -3.34 -18.16 1.98
N TYR A 386 -3.73 -17.89 3.23
CA TYR A 386 -3.72 -18.90 4.29
C TYR A 386 -5.09 -19.16 4.93
N ALA A 387 -6.00 -18.19 4.91
CA ALA A 387 -7.34 -18.31 5.48
C ALA A 387 -8.41 -18.58 4.43
N ASP A 388 -9.54 -19.20 4.77
CA ASP A 388 -10.59 -19.55 3.81
C ASP A 388 -11.36 -18.34 3.26
N ASN A 389 -11.66 -17.37 4.13
CA ASN A 389 -12.35 -16.13 3.80
C ASN A 389 -11.89 -14.98 4.72
N ASP A 390 -12.29 -13.75 4.39
CA ASP A 390 -11.91 -12.55 5.15
C ASP A 390 -12.52 -12.50 6.56
N ALA A 391 -13.67 -13.16 6.81
CA ALA A 391 -14.26 -13.26 8.14
C ALA A 391 -13.40 -14.10 9.09
N VAL A 392 -12.81 -15.20 8.61
CA VAL A 392 -11.85 -16.02 9.36
C VAL A 392 -10.58 -15.23 9.66
N ILE A 393 -10.08 -14.46 8.68
CA ILE A 393 -8.95 -13.54 8.90
C ILE A 393 -9.30 -12.55 10.02
N ALA A 394 -10.48 -11.93 9.96
CA ALA A 394 -10.91 -10.95 10.95
C ALA A 394 -10.96 -11.53 12.37
N ALA A 395 -11.51 -12.73 12.53
CA ALA A 395 -11.55 -13.43 13.82
C ALA A 395 -10.15 -13.78 14.35
N ASN A 396 -9.23 -14.22 13.49
CA ASN A 396 -7.86 -14.51 13.89
C ASN A 396 -7.10 -13.23 14.30
N LEU A 397 -7.32 -12.13 13.59
CA LEU A 397 -6.75 -10.83 13.96
C LEU A 397 -7.35 -10.32 15.28
N ALA A 398 -8.65 -10.46 15.51
CA ALA A 398 -9.28 -10.10 16.77
C ALA A 398 -8.69 -10.89 17.96
N LYS A 399 -8.44 -12.20 17.78
CA LYS A 399 -7.71 -13.01 18.78
C LYS A 399 -6.30 -12.49 19.03
N ALA A 400 -5.56 -12.14 17.98
CA ALA A 400 -4.21 -11.58 18.10
C ALA A 400 -4.22 -10.21 18.81
N PHE A 401 -5.19 -9.36 18.53
CA PHE A 401 -5.36 -8.08 19.24
C PHE A 401 -5.74 -8.31 20.70
N LYS A 402 -6.60 -9.30 20.98
CA LYS A 402 -7.01 -9.65 22.35
C LYS A 402 -5.84 -10.16 23.19
N SER A 403 -4.96 -10.98 22.62
CA SER A 403 -3.77 -11.46 23.35
C SER A 403 -2.79 -10.33 23.68
N ARG A 404 -2.87 -9.20 22.97
CA ARG A 404 -2.12 -7.97 23.25
C ARG A 404 -2.85 -6.99 24.18
N GLY A 405 -4.09 -7.29 24.58
CA GLY A 405 -4.93 -6.39 25.36
C GLY A 405 -5.36 -5.15 24.59
N TRP A 406 -5.41 -5.19 23.26
CA TRP A 406 -5.73 -4.04 22.43
C TRP A 406 -7.26 -3.83 22.34
N PRO A 407 -7.78 -2.62 22.63
CA PRO A 407 -9.22 -2.36 22.61
C PRO A 407 -9.93 -2.64 21.28
N VAL A 408 -9.20 -2.54 20.16
CA VAL A 408 -9.73 -2.84 18.82
C VAL A 408 -10.25 -4.28 18.71
N ALA A 409 -9.76 -5.22 19.53
CA ALA A 409 -10.20 -6.61 19.54
C ALA A 409 -11.71 -6.75 19.74
N GLU A 410 -12.32 -5.85 20.51
CA GLU A 410 -13.74 -5.91 20.86
C GLU A 410 -14.67 -5.45 19.73
N SER A 411 -14.16 -4.67 18.76
CA SER A 411 -14.99 -4.11 17.69
C SER A 411 -14.58 -4.54 16.29
N TYR A 412 -13.35 -5.01 16.08
CA TYR A 412 -12.75 -5.26 14.76
C TYR A 412 -13.66 -6.08 13.83
N GLU A 413 -14.12 -7.25 14.29
CA GLU A 413 -14.99 -8.13 13.50
C GLU A 413 -16.33 -7.47 13.14
N SER A 414 -16.89 -6.68 14.06
CA SER A 414 -18.18 -6.02 13.86
C SER A 414 -18.09 -4.77 12.98
N ASP A 415 -16.93 -4.12 12.94
CA ASP A 415 -16.70 -2.89 12.17
C ASP A 415 -16.26 -3.19 10.73
N LEU A 416 -15.60 -4.33 10.51
CA LEU A 416 -15.07 -4.67 9.19
C LEU A 416 -16.15 -4.72 8.08
N PRO A 417 -17.34 -5.34 8.27
CA PRO A 417 -18.42 -5.28 7.27
C PRO A 417 -18.91 -3.87 6.96
N LYS A 418 -18.82 -2.94 7.92
CA LYS A 418 -19.19 -1.52 7.73
C LYS A 418 -18.12 -0.78 6.93
N CYS A 419 -16.86 -1.18 7.06
CA CYS A 419 -15.74 -0.62 6.32
C CYS A 419 -15.72 -1.09 4.87
N PHE A 420 -16.14 -2.34 4.61
CA PHE A 420 -16.10 -2.95 3.27
C PHE A 420 -17.47 -3.48 2.82
N PRO A 421 -18.50 -2.61 2.70
CA PRO A 421 -19.89 -3.04 2.44
C PRO A 421 -20.11 -3.70 1.06
N ARG A 422 -19.14 -3.59 0.14
CA ARG A 422 -19.15 -4.24 -1.18
C ARG A 422 -18.43 -5.58 -1.21
N SER A 423 -17.82 -5.98 -0.10
CA SER A 423 -17.11 -7.24 0.01
C SER A 423 -17.97 -8.26 0.74
N ASP A 424 -18.22 -9.40 0.12
CA ASP A 424 -18.71 -10.58 0.84
C ASP A 424 -17.55 -11.24 1.59
N LEU A 425 -17.41 -10.90 2.87
CA LEU A 425 -16.31 -11.34 3.73
C LEU A 425 -16.40 -12.83 4.11
N ASN A 426 -17.56 -13.47 3.96
CA ASN A 426 -17.75 -14.89 4.30
C ASN A 426 -17.46 -15.82 3.12
N ARG A 427 -17.44 -15.30 1.89
CA ARG A 427 -17.31 -16.10 0.68
C ARG A 427 -15.89 -16.41 0.28
N ALA A 428 -15.00 -15.42 0.31
CA ALA A 428 -13.63 -15.53 -0.18
C ALA A 428 -12.71 -14.57 0.55
N THR A 429 -11.41 -14.79 0.40
CA THR A 429 -10.36 -13.85 0.79
C THR A 429 -10.15 -12.77 -0.27
N GLY A 430 -9.38 -11.74 0.08
CA GLY A 430 -8.90 -10.71 -0.83
C GLY A 430 -9.24 -9.29 -0.39
N THR A 431 -10.14 -9.12 0.59
CA THR A 431 -10.29 -7.82 1.25
C THR A 431 -9.09 -7.55 2.15
N HIS A 432 -8.57 -8.52 2.91
CA HIS A 432 -7.28 -8.39 3.59
C HIS A 432 -6.15 -8.79 2.66
N SER A 433 -5.30 -7.85 2.26
CA SER A 433 -4.11 -8.12 1.45
C SER A 433 -2.97 -8.63 2.33
N TYR A 434 -2.51 -7.80 3.25
CA TYR A 434 -1.32 -8.06 4.05
C TYR A 434 -1.55 -7.68 5.50
N ILE A 435 -0.77 -8.28 6.38
CA ILE A 435 -0.49 -7.69 7.68
C ILE A 435 1.01 -7.55 7.86
N SER A 436 1.44 -6.40 8.34
CA SER A 436 2.81 -6.18 8.76
C SER A 436 2.93 -6.21 10.26
N PHE A 437 4.03 -6.76 10.79
CA PHE A 437 4.37 -6.76 12.20
C PHE A 437 5.77 -6.19 12.39
N ALA A 438 5.89 -5.21 13.29
CA ALA A 438 7.18 -4.78 13.83
C ALA A 438 7.06 -4.50 15.33
N PHE A 439 8.23 -4.44 15.97
CA PHE A 439 8.37 -4.13 17.37
C PHE A 439 9.48 -3.09 17.55
N SER A 440 9.32 -2.22 18.54
CA SER A 440 10.41 -1.35 19.00
C SER A 440 10.22 -1.07 20.48
N GLU A 441 11.31 -0.84 21.21
CA GLU A 441 11.24 -0.49 22.63
C GLU A 441 10.30 0.70 22.89
N LYS A 442 10.35 1.72 22.04
CA LYS A 442 9.56 2.95 22.20
C LYS A 442 8.06 2.76 21.93
N LYS A 443 7.68 1.95 20.93
CA LYS A 443 6.28 1.83 20.47
C LYS A 443 5.61 0.51 20.85
N GLY A 444 6.37 -0.43 21.40
CA GLY A 444 5.96 -1.82 21.54
C GLY A 444 5.71 -2.46 20.18
N ALA A 445 4.81 -3.45 20.17
CA ALA A 445 4.30 -4.07 18.96
C ALA A 445 3.41 -3.09 18.18
N TYR A 446 3.53 -3.13 16.86
CA TYR A 446 2.60 -2.43 15.99
C TYR A 446 2.32 -3.23 14.73
N LEU A 447 1.03 -3.39 14.44
CA LEU A 447 0.53 -4.12 13.29
C LEU A 447 -0.07 -3.13 12.30
N THR A 448 0.13 -3.36 11.01
CA THR A 448 -0.58 -2.63 9.95
C THR A 448 -1.28 -3.62 9.05
N ILE A 449 -2.60 -3.51 8.95
CA ILE A 449 -3.45 -4.35 8.12
C ILE A 449 -3.72 -3.59 6.83
N TYR A 450 -3.48 -4.23 5.69
CA TYR A 450 -3.64 -3.67 4.35
C TYR A 450 -4.86 -4.29 3.69
N TYR A 451 -5.66 -3.49 2.99
CA TYR A 451 -6.93 -3.93 2.46
C TYR A 451 -7.12 -3.56 0.99
N SER A 452 -7.72 -4.45 0.22
CA SER A 452 -8.26 -4.11 -1.10
C SER A 452 -9.70 -3.62 -0.98
N ILE A 453 -10.04 -2.59 -1.75
CA ILE A 453 -11.42 -2.05 -1.83
C ILE A 453 -12.33 -2.86 -2.77
N LYS A 454 -11.82 -3.95 -3.37
CA LYS A 454 -12.42 -4.74 -4.44
C LYS A 454 -12.86 -3.89 -5.65
N PRO A 455 -12.13 -3.92 -6.77
CA PRO A 455 -12.41 -3.05 -7.90
C PRO A 455 -13.69 -3.45 -8.64
N SER A 456 -14.17 -4.68 -8.50
CA SER A 456 -15.40 -5.15 -9.15
C SER A 456 -16.61 -5.02 -8.23
N ASP A 457 -17.77 -4.74 -8.82
CA ASP A 457 -19.07 -4.93 -8.16
C ASP A 457 -19.35 -6.43 -8.00
N SER A 458 -18.59 -7.12 -7.16
CA SER A 458 -19.02 -8.42 -6.67
C SER A 458 -20.14 -8.22 -5.65
N VAL A 459 -21.31 -7.81 -6.12
CA VAL A 459 -22.54 -8.39 -5.60
C VAL A 459 -22.70 -9.67 -6.41
N PRO A 460 -22.60 -10.88 -5.83
CA PRO A 460 -23.00 -12.05 -6.55
C PRO A 460 -24.45 -11.83 -7.00
N ALA A 461 -24.72 -12.00 -8.28
CA ALA A 461 -26.07 -12.29 -8.72
C ALA A 461 -26.62 -13.42 -7.83
N LEU A 462 -27.82 -13.17 -7.28
CA LEU A 462 -28.55 -14.03 -6.35
C LEU A 462 -28.64 -15.49 -6.80
#